data_AF-H0F7H9-F1
#
_entry.id   AF-H0F7H9-F1
#
_cell.length_a   1.000
_cell.length_b   1.000
_cell.length_c   1.000
_cell.angle_alpha   90.00
_cell.angle_beta   90.00
_cell.angle_gamma   90.00
#
_symmetry.space_group_name_H-M   'P 1'
#
loop_
_entity.id
_entity.type
_entity.pdbx_description
1 polymer ?
#
loop_
_entity_poly.entity_id
_entity_poly.type
_entity_poly.pdbx_seq_one_letter_code
_entity_poly.pdbx_strand_id
1 'polypeptide(L)'
;MQGKAIIGAGKRTLDAAAARSPSGAARPAGCPHADTVVAIAQYMVREMKTNPFTIEGRKIAAVNTADPEDWREEWRTRPWYLRLGGPPDYYGIATAKKAAAYAMWTERVAPNRPWDHKRILQRKFPTVLEAGWHKYGDYEYYFDIWSNIHYGYVGVALGFNAAEMINGAGLAQAMDNLRNFKPQHNNLELGPWPARADDIQDHISIKLGTKLYYEIPPHALTVEVLLQKIVAVPLPWGANGRRAKRVHACLKLGEK
;
A
#
# COMPACT_ATOMS: atom_id res chain seq x y z
N MET A 1 1.87 -5.30 41.61
CA MET A 1 2.04 -3.85 41.34
C MET A 1 2.90 -3.52 40.10
N GLN A 2 3.32 -4.49 39.27
CA GLN A 2 4.22 -4.24 38.13
C GLN A 2 3.52 -3.84 36.81
N GLY A 3 2.20 -4.00 36.68
CA GLY A 3 1.46 -3.71 35.43
C GLY A 3 1.30 -2.23 35.07
N LYS A 4 1.28 -1.31 36.05
CA LYS A 4 1.13 0.14 35.79
C LYS A 4 2.44 0.81 35.34
N ALA A 5 3.59 0.30 35.77
CA ALA A 5 4.90 0.86 35.43
C ALA A 5 5.28 0.61 33.96
N ILE A 6 4.94 -0.57 33.42
CA ILE A 6 5.23 -0.95 32.03
C ILE A 6 4.40 -0.12 31.05
N ILE A 7 3.13 0.15 31.37
CA ILE A 7 2.25 1.01 30.56
C ILE A 7 2.75 2.47 30.56
N GLY A 8 3.27 2.95 31.70
CA GLY A 8 3.84 4.30 31.82
C GLY A 8 5.20 4.48 31.13
N ALA A 9 5.97 3.40 30.95
CA ALA A 9 7.24 3.41 30.21
C ALA A 9 6.99 3.37 28.69
N GLY A 10 6.06 2.53 28.22
CA GLY A 10 5.68 2.45 26.80
C GLY A 10 5.03 3.73 26.26
N LYS A 11 4.30 4.47 27.10
CA LYS A 11 3.73 5.77 26.73
C LYS A 11 4.82 6.85 26.59
N ARG A 12 5.81 6.87 27.51
CA ARG A 12 6.93 7.82 27.47
C ARG A 12 7.88 7.60 26.29
N THR A 13 8.09 6.36 25.86
CA THR A 13 8.92 6.07 24.68
C THR A 13 8.21 6.46 23.38
N LEU A 14 6.89 6.32 23.29
CA LEU A 14 6.08 6.81 22.16
C LEU A 14 6.05 8.35 22.09
N ASP A 15 5.92 9.03 23.23
CA ASP A 15 5.94 10.50 23.30
C ASP A 15 7.34 11.07 22.95
N ALA A 16 8.42 10.39 23.35
CA ALA A 16 9.79 10.78 23.01
C ALA A 16 10.16 10.49 21.55
N ALA A 17 9.64 9.41 20.96
CA ALA A 17 9.78 9.13 19.53
C ALA A 17 8.94 10.10 18.67
N ALA A 18 7.77 10.53 19.16
CA ALA A 18 6.96 11.57 18.52
C ALA A 18 7.59 12.98 18.61
N ALA A 19 8.51 13.20 19.56
CA ALA A 19 9.24 14.46 19.71
C ALA A 19 10.43 14.60 18.76
N ARG A 20 10.93 13.51 18.16
CA ARG A 20 12.01 13.54 17.17
C ARG A 20 11.44 13.38 15.77
N SER A 21 11.56 14.43 14.97
CA SER A 21 11.33 14.35 13.53
C SER A 21 12.23 13.24 12.94
N PRO A 22 11.78 12.46 11.94
CA PRO A 22 12.61 11.47 11.23
C PRO A 22 13.87 12.07 10.60
N SER A 23 13.88 13.39 10.37
CA SER A 23 15.04 14.14 9.88
C SER A 23 16.10 14.39 10.96
N GLY A 24 15.85 14.04 12.23
CA GLY A 24 16.71 14.42 13.35
C GLY A 24 16.72 15.93 13.66
N ALA A 25 16.02 16.75 12.85
CA ALA A 25 15.87 18.17 13.08
C ALA A 25 14.89 18.42 14.23
N ALA A 26 15.26 19.35 15.12
CA ALA A 26 14.34 19.87 16.12
C ALA A 26 13.12 20.48 15.41
N ARG A 27 11.91 20.24 15.96
CA ARG A 27 10.69 20.90 15.48
C ARG A 27 10.95 22.40 15.33
N PRO A 28 10.50 23.06 14.25
CA PRO A 28 10.55 24.50 14.15
C PRO A 28 9.90 25.11 15.39
N ALA A 29 10.66 25.92 16.13
CA ALA A 29 10.16 26.57 17.32
C ALA A 29 8.88 27.36 16.94
N GLY A 30 7.74 27.00 17.54
CA GLY A 30 6.47 27.70 17.32
C GLY A 30 5.50 27.10 16.30
N CYS A 31 5.74 25.91 15.72
CA CYS A 31 4.71 25.25 14.91
C CYS A 31 3.61 24.63 15.81
N PRO A 32 2.33 25.08 15.72
CA PRO A 32 1.25 24.56 16.55
C PRO A 32 0.69 23.21 16.07
N HIS A 33 1.07 22.78 14.85
CA HIS A 33 0.51 21.59 14.24
C HIS A 33 1.19 20.31 14.75
N ALA A 34 0.39 19.44 15.36
CA ALA A 34 0.84 18.12 15.82
C ALA A 34 1.11 17.17 14.65
N ASP A 35 1.90 16.13 14.92
CA ASP A 35 2.21 15.08 13.96
C ASP A 35 1.07 14.05 13.97
N THR A 36 0.18 14.14 12.97
CA THR A 36 -1.08 13.40 12.94
C THR A 36 -0.99 12.06 12.20
N VAL A 37 0.09 11.83 11.45
CA VAL A 37 0.24 10.58 10.67
C VAL A 37 0.51 9.34 11.52
N VAL A 38 0.98 9.48 12.77
CA VAL A 38 1.41 8.32 13.58
C VAL A 38 0.27 7.34 13.80
N ALA A 39 -0.93 7.85 14.10
CA ALA A 39 -2.13 7.01 14.26
C ALA A 39 -2.57 6.36 12.95
N ILE A 40 -2.39 7.05 11.81
CA ILE A 40 -2.65 6.49 10.48
C ILE A 40 -1.66 5.37 10.18
N ALA A 41 -0.36 5.58 10.41
CA ALA A 41 0.67 4.59 10.18
C ALA A 41 0.48 3.35 11.06
N GLN A 42 0.10 3.52 12.33
CA GLN A 42 -0.33 2.41 13.20
C GLN A 42 -1.49 1.61 12.62
N TYR A 43 -2.50 2.31 12.09
CA TYR A 43 -3.62 1.67 11.40
C TYR A 43 -3.13 0.89 10.18
N MET A 44 -2.32 1.49 9.32
CA MET A 44 -1.84 0.87 8.07
C MET A 44 -0.93 -0.32 8.31
N VAL A 45 0.00 -0.26 9.26
CA VAL A 45 0.88 -1.39 9.60
C VAL A 45 0.04 -2.58 10.09
N ARG A 46 -1.00 -2.34 10.89
CA ARG A 46 -1.90 -3.41 11.31
C ARG A 46 -2.64 -4.02 10.11
N GLU A 47 -3.18 -3.19 9.21
CA GLU A 47 -3.86 -3.68 7.99
C GLU A 47 -2.92 -4.53 7.13
N MET A 48 -1.70 -4.03 6.85
CA MET A 48 -0.68 -4.72 6.06
C MET A 48 -0.29 -6.07 6.67
N LYS A 49 -0.24 -6.18 8.01
CA LYS A 49 0.09 -7.41 8.73
C LYS A 49 -1.08 -8.36 8.94
N THR A 50 -2.32 -7.91 8.71
CA THR A 50 -3.54 -8.69 8.99
C THR A 50 -4.19 -9.17 7.70
N ASN A 51 -4.36 -8.28 6.73
CA ASN A 51 -5.14 -8.54 5.51
C ASN A 51 -4.67 -9.76 4.71
N PRO A 52 -3.37 -9.99 4.50
CA PRO A 52 -2.88 -11.22 3.83
C PRO A 52 -3.31 -12.52 4.53
N PHE A 53 -3.49 -12.49 5.86
CA PHE A 53 -3.76 -13.66 6.68
C PHE A 53 -5.24 -13.85 7.05
N THR A 54 -6.10 -12.91 6.65
CA THR A 54 -7.55 -13.09 6.73
C THR A 54 -8.00 -14.31 5.90
N ILE A 55 -9.22 -14.79 6.12
CA ILE A 55 -9.81 -15.86 5.29
C ILE A 55 -9.74 -15.48 3.80
N GLU A 56 -10.03 -14.22 3.50
CA GLU A 56 -10.12 -13.69 2.14
C GLU A 56 -8.75 -13.48 1.52
N GLY A 57 -7.79 -12.97 2.29
CA GLY A 57 -6.38 -12.93 1.88
C GLY A 57 -5.86 -14.33 1.54
N ARG A 58 -6.07 -15.30 2.43
CA ARG A 58 -5.64 -16.69 2.19
C ARG A 58 -6.31 -17.33 0.98
N LYS A 59 -7.58 -17.03 0.70
CA LYS A 59 -8.27 -17.47 -0.52
C LYS A 59 -7.58 -16.92 -1.77
N ILE A 60 -7.32 -15.61 -1.81
CA ILE A 60 -6.62 -14.95 -2.93
C ILE A 60 -5.25 -15.59 -3.12
N ALA A 61 -4.45 -15.69 -2.05
CA ALA A 61 -3.11 -16.27 -2.12
C ALA A 61 -3.15 -17.72 -2.65
N ALA A 62 -4.06 -18.56 -2.15
CA ALA A 62 -4.16 -19.96 -2.56
C ALA A 62 -4.46 -20.17 -4.05
N VAL A 63 -5.23 -19.27 -4.67
CA VAL A 63 -5.49 -19.33 -6.13
C VAL A 63 -4.39 -18.63 -6.94
N ASN A 64 -3.62 -17.74 -6.33
CA ASN A 64 -2.57 -16.98 -7.01
C ASN A 64 -1.21 -17.70 -7.05
N THR A 65 -0.98 -18.67 -6.16
CA THR A 65 0.26 -19.47 -6.09
C THR A 65 0.20 -20.76 -6.92
N ALA A 66 -0.73 -20.87 -7.86
CA ALA A 66 -0.88 -22.06 -8.68
C ALA A 66 0.19 -22.14 -9.78
N ASP A 67 1.13 -23.08 -9.66
CA ASP A 67 2.10 -23.41 -10.71
C ASP A 67 1.62 -24.65 -11.50
N PRO A 68 1.31 -24.52 -12.82
CA PRO A 68 0.93 -25.67 -13.63
C PRO A 68 2.06 -26.71 -13.76
N GLU A 69 3.32 -26.34 -13.56
CA GLU A 69 4.45 -27.28 -13.59
C GLU A 69 4.42 -28.28 -12.44
N ASP A 70 4.12 -27.82 -11.23
CA ASP A 70 4.00 -28.68 -10.05
C ASP A 70 2.97 -29.79 -10.29
N TRP A 71 1.81 -29.45 -10.87
CA TRP A 71 0.77 -30.43 -11.19
C TRP A 71 1.16 -31.37 -12.33
N ARG A 72 1.94 -30.89 -13.31
CA ARG A 72 2.48 -31.76 -14.37
C ARG A 72 3.47 -32.75 -13.80
N GLU A 73 4.36 -32.31 -12.92
CA GLU A 73 5.33 -33.18 -12.25
C GLU A 73 4.63 -34.21 -11.36
N GLU A 74 3.67 -33.78 -10.54
CA GLU A 74 2.82 -34.67 -9.74
C GLU A 74 2.10 -35.70 -10.62
N TRP A 75 1.55 -35.29 -11.76
CA TRP A 75 0.91 -36.23 -12.69
C TRP A 75 1.88 -37.26 -13.27
N ARG A 76 3.14 -36.87 -13.55
CA ARG A 76 4.16 -37.78 -14.10
C ARG A 76 4.58 -38.86 -13.11
N THR A 77 4.58 -38.56 -11.81
CA THR A 77 4.97 -39.50 -10.75
C THR A 77 3.84 -40.46 -10.33
N ARG A 78 2.61 -40.23 -10.80
CA ARG A 78 1.48 -41.12 -10.50
C ARG A 78 1.64 -42.51 -11.12
N PRO A 79 1.12 -43.57 -10.47
CA PRO A 79 1.01 -44.89 -11.06
C PRO A 79 0.37 -44.87 -12.45
N TRP A 80 0.83 -45.75 -13.34
CA TRP A 80 0.45 -45.73 -14.76
C TRP A 80 -1.07 -45.77 -15.00
N TYR A 81 -1.83 -46.47 -14.15
CA TYR A 81 -3.28 -46.58 -14.28
C TYR A 81 -4.02 -45.25 -13.97
N LEU A 82 -3.44 -44.36 -13.15
CA LEU A 82 -3.98 -43.02 -12.90
C LEU A 82 -3.59 -42.01 -13.99
N ARG A 83 -2.74 -42.42 -14.93
CA ARG A 83 -2.30 -41.61 -16.07
C ARG A 83 -3.05 -41.97 -17.35
N LEU A 84 -3.97 -42.94 -17.29
CA LEU A 84 -4.88 -43.27 -18.38
C LEU A 84 -5.80 -42.06 -18.66
N GLY A 85 -5.80 -41.58 -19.91
CA GLY A 85 -6.57 -40.39 -20.33
C GLY A 85 -5.73 -39.11 -20.51
N GLY A 86 -4.43 -39.15 -20.23
CA GLY A 86 -3.54 -37.98 -20.37
C GLY A 86 -3.66 -36.99 -19.19
N PRO A 87 -2.80 -35.96 -19.14
CA PRO A 87 -2.89 -34.93 -18.13
C PRO A 87 -4.07 -33.98 -18.39
N PRO A 88 -4.72 -33.45 -17.34
CA PRO A 88 -5.59 -32.28 -17.46
C PRO A 88 -4.90 -31.08 -18.11
N ASP A 89 -5.70 -30.12 -18.61
CA ASP A 89 -5.20 -28.81 -19.05
C ASP A 89 -4.81 -27.94 -17.85
N TYR A 90 -3.62 -28.20 -17.30
CA TYR A 90 -3.09 -27.49 -16.15
C TYR A 90 -2.86 -26.00 -16.41
N TYR A 91 -2.49 -25.62 -17.64
CA TYR A 91 -2.33 -24.21 -17.99
C TYR A 91 -3.67 -23.48 -18.00
N GLY A 92 -4.71 -24.07 -18.60
CA GLY A 92 -6.07 -23.51 -18.54
C GLY A 92 -6.58 -23.36 -17.10
N ILE A 93 -6.33 -24.37 -16.24
CA ILE A 93 -6.66 -24.30 -14.81
C ILE A 93 -5.89 -23.17 -14.12
N ALA A 94 -4.59 -23.03 -14.38
CA ALA A 94 -3.76 -21.97 -13.80
C ALA A 94 -4.24 -20.57 -14.23
N THR A 95 -4.57 -20.39 -15.52
CA THR A 95 -5.16 -19.15 -16.04
C THR A 95 -6.49 -18.82 -15.34
N ALA A 96 -7.38 -19.81 -15.19
CA ALA A 96 -8.66 -19.62 -14.50
C ALA A 96 -8.46 -19.23 -13.03
N LYS A 97 -7.52 -19.87 -12.32
CA LYS A 97 -7.18 -19.52 -10.94
C LYS A 97 -6.57 -18.12 -10.83
N LYS A 98 -5.68 -17.72 -11.75
CA LYS A 98 -5.12 -16.36 -11.80
C LYS A 98 -6.20 -15.31 -12.04
N ALA A 99 -7.13 -15.56 -12.95
CA ALA A 99 -8.28 -14.69 -13.18
C ALA A 99 -9.18 -14.57 -11.93
N ALA A 100 -9.41 -15.68 -11.22
CA ALA A 100 -10.12 -15.67 -9.95
C ALA A 100 -9.38 -14.84 -8.88
N ALA A 101 -8.05 -14.93 -8.81
CA ALA A 101 -7.23 -14.11 -7.92
C ALA A 101 -7.44 -12.61 -8.18
N TYR A 102 -7.40 -12.18 -9.45
CA TYR A 102 -7.67 -10.79 -9.83
C TYR A 102 -9.08 -10.33 -9.49
N ALA A 103 -10.09 -11.17 -9.72
CA ALA A 103 -11.47 -10.85 -9.40
C ALA A 103 -11.66 -10.68 -7.88
N MET A 104 -11.14 -11.62 -7.09
CA MET A 104 -11.20 -11.55 -5.62
C MET A 104 -10.42 -10.35 -5.07
N TRP A 105 -9.23 -10.07 -5.60
CA TRP A 105 -8.46 -8.87 -5.24
C TRP A 105 -9.26 -7.59 -5.52
N THR A 106 -9.80 -7.47 -6.73
CA THR A 106 -10.57 -6.30 -7.17
C THR A 106 -11.80 -6.10 -6.28
N GLU A 107 -12.51 -7.17 -5.89
CA GLU A 107 -13.63 -7.08 -4.96
C GLU A 107 -13.23 -6.48 -3.61
N ARG A 108 -12.01 -6.75 -3.14
CA ARG A 108 -11.55 -6.27 -1.82
C ARG A 108 -11.13 -4.81 -1.82
N VAL A 109 -10.50 -4.35 -2.89
CA VAL A 109 -9.91 -2.99 -3.01
C VAL A 109 -10.79 -1.99 -3.75
N ALA A 110 -11.86 -2.43 -4.39
CA ALA A 110 -12.79 -1.54 -5.09
C ALA A 110 -13.44 -0.52 -4.14
N PRO A 111 -13.99 0.60 -4.66
CA PRO A 111 -14.59 1.64 -3.83
C PRO A 111 -15.64 1.09 -2.86
N ASN A 112 -15.57 1.53 -1.61
CA ASN A 112 -16.47 1.12 -0.52
C ASN A 112 -16.32 -0.35 -0.06
N ARG A 113 -15.18 -0.98 -0.36
CA ARG A 113 -14.89 -2.36 0.06
C ARG A 113 -13.95 -2.38 1.26
N PRO A 114 -13.78 -3.53 1.95
CA PRO A 114 -13.06 -3.57 3.22
C PRO A 114 -11.62 -3.09 3.18
N TRP A 115 -10.92 -3.22 2.03
CA TRP A 115 -9.55 -2.75 1.87
C TRP A 115 -9.46 -1.35 1.23
N ASP A 116 -10.60 -0.72 0.90
CA ASP A 116 -10.65 0.69 0.53
C ASP A 116 -10.55 1.57 1.79
N HIS A 117 -9.31 1.93 2.14
CA HIS A 117 -9.05 2.69 3.36
C HIS A 117 -9.33 4.19 3.22
N LYS A 118 -9.50 4.72 1.99
CA LYS A 118 -9.65 6.17 1.73
C LYS A 118 -10.72 6.81 2.63
N ARG A 119 -11.93 6.24 2.63
CA ARG A 119 -13.06 6.72 3.47
C ARG A 119 -12.88 6.44 4.96
N ILE A 120 -12.15 5.39 5.32
CA ILE A 120 -11.87 5.06 6.73
C ILE A 120 -10.92 6.10 7.31
N LEU A 121 -9.87 6.45 6.55
CA LEU A 121 -8.87 7.41 6.98
C LEU A 121 -9.46 8.81 7.16
N GLN A 122 -10.27 9.26 6.21
CA GLN A 122 -10.97 10.55 6.30
C GLN A 122 -11.88 10.66 7.54
N ARG A 123 -12.55 9.57 7.93
CA ARG A 123 -13.48 9.56 9.08
C ARG A 123 -12.78 9.37 10.42
N LYS A 124 -11.80 8.46 10.49
CA LYS A 124 -11.13 8.10 11.76
C LYS A 124 -10.02 9.08 12.14
N PHE A 125 -9.41 9.73 11.16
CA PHE A 125 -8.25 10.60 11.37
C PHE A 125 -8.51 11.99 10.75
N PRO A 126 -9.45 12.77 11.33
CA PRO A 126 -9.68 14.14 10.89
C PRO A 126 -8.40 14.97 11.03
N THR A 127 -8.25 15.96 10.18
CA THR A 127 -7.10 16.87 10.18
C THR A 127 -7.55 18.31 10.36
N VAL A 128 -6.71 19.10 11.02
CA VAL A 128 -6.87 20.56 11.15
C VAL A 128 -6.25 21.31 9.96
N LEU A 129 -5.52 20.59 9.10
CA LEU A 129 -4.98 21.13 7.86
C LEU A 129 -6.05 21.15 6.75
N GLU A 130 -5.64 21.57 5.56
CA GLU A 130 -6.43 21.37 4.35
C GLU A 130 -6.93 19.92 4.24
N ALA A 131 -8.17 19.76 3.78
CA ALA A 131 -8.87 18.49 3.76
C ALA A 131 -8.01 17.37 3.15
N GLY A 132 -7.75 16.33 3.93
CA GLY A 132 -6.99 15.16 3.50
C GLY A 132 -5.48 15.24 3.69
N TRP A 133 -4.92 16.34 4.18
CA TRP A 133 -3.49 16.46 4.47
C TRP A 133 -3.17 16.19 5.93
N HIS A 134 -2.13 15.41 6.19
CA HIS A 134 -1.67 15.07 7.54
C HIS A 134 -0.19 15.43 7.71
N LYS A 135 0.17 15.98 8.88
CA LYS A 135 1.53 16.46 9.15
C LYS A 135 2.40 15.36 9.73
N TYR A 136 3.66 15.33 9.31
CA TYR A 136 4.72 14.59 9.96
C TYR A 136 6.08 15.24 9.75
N GLY A 137 6.75 15.61 10.84
CA GLY A 137 8.00 16.36 10.77
C GLY A 137 7.81 17.64 9.94
N ASP A 138 8.65 17.79 8.93
CA ASP A 138 8.74 18.96 8.05
C ASP A 138 7.79 18.91 6.83
N TYR A 139 7.01 17.83 6.71
CA TYR A 139 6.19 17.56 5.55
C TYR A 139 4.72 17.31 5.90
N GLU A 140 3.88 17.49 4.90
CA GLU A 140 2.49 17.08 4.88
C GLU A 140 2.29 16.01 3.81
N TYR A 141 1.42 15.04 4.11
CA TYR A 141 1.15 13.88 3.28
C TYR A 141 -0.35 13.78 2.99
N TYR A 142 -0.71 13.57 1.73
CA TYR A 142 -2.10 13.41 1.33
C TYR A 142 -2.59 11.98 1.62
N PHE A 143 -3.81 11.86 2.14
CA PHE A 143 -4.32 10.60 2.69
C PHE A 143 -4.39 9.43 1.68
N ASP A 144 -4.44 9.71 0.38
CA ASP A 144 -4.55 8.65 -0.65
C ASP A 144 -3.32 7.74 -0.72
N ILE A 145 -2.13 8.24 -0.34
CA ILE A 145 -0.90 7.43 -0.39
C ILE A 145 -1.00 6.16 0.47
N TRP A 146 -1.69 6.24 1.60
CA TRP A 146 -1.73 5.14 2.57
C TRP A 146 -2.39 3.90 1.98
N SER A 147 -3.53 4.08 1.30
CA SER A 147 -4.24 2.98 0.65
C SER A 147 -3.39 2.40 -0.49
N ASN A 148 -2.74 3.24 -1.29
CA ASN A 148 -1.92 2.81 -2.42
C ASN A 148 -0.64 2.07 -1.98
N ILE A 149 0.03 2.51 -0.91
CA ILE A 149 1.14 1.77 -0.29
C ILE A 149 0.65 0.42 0.23
N HIS A 150 -0.53 0.37 0.86
CA HIS A 150 -1.13 -0.89 1.30
C HIS A 150 -1.46 -1.82 0.14
N TYR A 151 -2.00 -1.33 -0.97
CA TYR A 151 -2.25 -2.15 -2.15
C TYR A 151 -0.97 -2.78 -2.68
N GLY A 152 0.11 -2.00 -2.81
CA GLY A 152 1.42 -2.53 -3.20
C GLY A 152 1.93 -3.60 -2.24
N TYR A 153 1.88 -3.36 -0.93
CA TYR A 153 2.38 -4.30 0.08
C TYR A 153 1.56 -5.59 0.14
N VAL A 154 0.25 -5.46 0.33
CA VAL A 154 -0.66 -6.61 0.51
C VAL A 154 -0.82 -7.37 -0.79
N GLY A 155 -0.85 -6.71 -1.95
CA GLY A 155 -0.89 -7.39 -3.24
C GLY A 155 0.29 -8.35 -3.41
N VAL A 156 1.51 -7.90 -3.10
CA VAL A 156 2.68 -8.77 -3.15
C VAL A 156 2.65 -9.85 -2.08
N ALA A 157 2.17 -9.55 -0.88
CA ALA A 157 1.95 -10.55 0.17
C ALA A 157 0.96 -11.66 -0.23
N LEU A 158 0.06 -11.38 -1.17
CA LEU A 158 -0.90 -12.33 -1.74
C LEU A 158 -0.39 -13.04 -3.00
N GLY A 159 0.88 -12.86 -3.36
CA GLY A 159 1.54 -13.55 -4.47
C GLY A 159 1.46 -12.82 -5.81
N PHE A 160 0.93 -11.59 -5.87
CA PHE A 160 1.03 -10.78 -7.09
C PHE A 160 2.46 -10.23 -7.22
N ASN A 161 2.94 -10.06 -8.44
CA ASN A 161 4.21 -9.37 -8.66
C ASN A 161 4.02 -7.85 -8.76
N ALA A 162 5.11 -7.10 -8.61
CA ALA A 162 5.03 -5.63 -8.66
C ALA A 162 4.47 -5.09 -9.99
N ALA A 163 4.71 -5.76 -11.12
CA ALA A 163 4.17 -5.32 -12.41
C ALA A 163 2.65 -5.50 -12.48
N GLU A 164 2.11 -6.58 -11.92
CA GLU A 164 0.66 -6.80 -11.80
C GLU A 164 0.01 -5.70 -10.96
N MET A 165 0.64 -5.31 -9.85
CA MET A 165 0.14 -4.23 -9.00
C MET A 165 0.10 -2.88 -9.72
N ILE A 166 1.17 -2.56 -10.44
CA ILE A 166 1.30 -1.31 -11.18
C ILE A 166 0.34 -1.26 -12.37
N ASN A 167 0.25 -2.36 -13.13
CA ASN A 167 -0.65 -2.43 -14.27
C ASN A 167 -2.12 -2.44 -13.85
N GLY A 168 -2.45 -3.11 -12.73
CA GLY A 168 -3.78 -3.11 -12.15
C GLY A 168 -4.27 -1.72 -11.75
N ALA A 169 -3.40 -0.91 -11.14
CA ALA A 169 -3.72 0.48 -10.79
C ALA A 169 -3.96 1.36 -12.02
N GLY A 170 -3.10 1.26 -13.03
CA GLY A 170 -3.31 1.96 -14.30
C GLY A 170 -4.62 1.57 -15.00
N LEU A 171 -4.98 0.28 -14.99
CA LEU A 171 -6.28 -0.17 -15.50
C LEU A 171 -7.46 0.40 -14.70
N ALA A 172 -7.36 0.38 -13.37
CA ALA A 172 -8.40 0.92 -12.50
C ALA A 172 -8.62 2.42 -12.74
N GLN A 173 -7.54 3.21 -12.87
CA GLN A 173 -7.61 4.63 -13.19
C GLN A 173 -8.22 4.86 -14.57
N ALA A 174 -7.84 4.05 -15.56
CA ALA A 174 -8.41 4.15 -16.90
C ALA A 174 -9.92 3.88 -16.93
N MET A 175 -10.36 2.85 -16.19
CA MET A 175 -11.78 2.51 -16.03
C MET A 175 -12.56 3.60 -15.28
N ASP A 176 -12.00 4.17 -14.21
CA ASP A 176 -12.63 5.30 -13.50
C ASP A 176 -12.79 6.52 -14.40
N ASN A 177 -11.74 6.87 -15.14
CA ASN A 177 -11.78 7.98 -16.09
C ASN A 177 -12.83 7.76 -17.17
N LEU A 178 -12.91 6.55 -17.73
CA LEU A 178 -13.93 6.20 -18.72
C LEU A 178 -15.34 6.32 -18.14
N ARG A 179 -15.57 5.71 -16.97
CA ARG A 179 -16.87 5.74 -16.29
C ARG A 179 -17.33 7.16 -15.95
N ASN A 180 -16.39 8.04 -15.62
CA ASN A 180 -16.66 9.42 -15.22
C ASN A 180 -16.48 10.43 -16.36
N PHE A 181 -16.33 9.98 -17.62
CA PHE A 181 -16.09 10.82 -18.80
C PHE A 181 -14.93 11.82 -18.65
N LYS A 182 -13.88 11.43 -17.91
CA LYS A 182 -12.65 12.21 -17.74
C LYS A 182 -11.63 11.87 -18.84
N PRO A 183 -10.77 12.82 -19.23
CA PRO A 183 -9.63 12.53 -20.09
C PRO A 183 -8.75 11.43 -19.50
N GLN A 184 -8.26 10.55 -20.37
CA GLN A 184 -7.30 9.52 -19.97
C GLN A 184 -5.93 10.15 -19.71
N HIS A 185 -5.24 9.67 -18.68
CA HIS A 185 -3.87 10.06 -18.44
C HIS A 185 -2.93 9.29 -19.38
N ASN A 186 -1.78 9.89 -19.66
CA ASN A 186 -0.74 9.26 -20.46
C ASN A 186 0.65 9.68 -19.94
N ASN A 187 0.98 9.21 -18.73
CA ASN A 187 2.21 9.53 -18.04
C ASN A 187 3.33 8.59 -18.51
N LEU A 188 4.00 8.96 -19.63
CA LEU A 188 5.02 8.12 -20.29
C LEU A 188 6.15 7.66 -19.36
N GLU A 189 6.48 8.46 -18.34
CA GLU A 189 7.49 8.15 -17.33
C GLU A 189 7.16 6.94 -16.45
N LEU A 190 5.90 6.52 -16.39
CA LEU A 190 5.46 5.38 -15.56
C LEU A 190 5.70 4.04 -16.26
N GLY A 191 5.92 4.04 -17.59
CA GLY A 191 6.19 2.85 -18.40
C GLY A 191 5.14 2.59 -19.48
N PRO A 192 5.03 1.34 -19.99
CA PRO A 192 4.05 1.00 -21.01
C PRO A 192 2.61 1.05 -20.48
N TRP A 193 1.63 1.01 -21.39
CA TRP A 193 0.25 0.78 -21.00
C TRP A 193 0.10 -0.62 -20.38
N PRO A 194 -0.67 -0.79 -19.29
CA PRO A 194 -1.57 0.19 -18.67
C PRO A 194 -0.95 1.09 -17.59
N ALA A 195 0.29 0.86 -17.13
CA ALA A 195 0.91 1.62 -16.04
C ALA A 195 0.85 3.16 -16.21
N ARG A 196 1.08 3.66 -17.43
CA ARG A 196 1.02 5.10 -17.75
C ARG A 196 -0.36 5.76 -17.64
N ALA A 197 -1.43 4.98 -17.50
CA ALA A 197 -2.77 5.53 -17.27
C ALA A 197 -3.00 5.92 -15.80
N ASP A 198 -2.15 5.45 -14.88
CA ASP A 198 -2.23 5.78 -13.46
C ASP A 198 -1.79 7.22 -13.17
N ASP A 199 -2.16 7.74 -12.01
CA ASP A 199 -1.58 8.96 -11.48
C ASP A 199 -0.17 8.73 -10.91
N ILE A 200 0.72 9.70 -11.10
CA ILE A 200 2.14 9.59 -10.70
C ILE A 200 2.28 9.32 -9.20
N GLN A 201 1.50 10.01 -8.34
CA GLN A 201 1.60 9.81 -6.89
C GLN A 201 1.09 8.44 -6.43
N ASP A 202 0.08 7.89 -7.11
CA ASP A 202 -0.51 6.58 -6.82
C ASP A 202 0.48 5.48 -7.22
N HIS A 203 1.07 5.60 -8.40
CA HIS A 203 2.12 4.70 -8.90
C HIS A 203 3.35 4.67 -7.98
N ILE A 204 3.85 5.84 -7.54
CA ILE A 204 4.99 5.91 -6.59
C ILE A 204 4.61 5.22 -5.27
N SER A 205 3.38 5.42 -4.79
CA SER A 205 2.89 4.84 -3.54
C SER A 205 2.79 3.31 -3.63
N ILE A 206 2.27 2.77 -4.73
CA ILE A 206 2.23 1.32 -4.97
C ILE A 206 3.64 0.74 -5.05
N LYS A 207 4.55 1.38 -5.80
CA LYS A 207 5.96 0.96 -5.86
C LYS A 207 6.63 0.97 -4.49
N LEU A 208 6.31 1.94 -3.64
CA LEU A 208 6.81 1.97 -2.27
C LEU A 208 6.29 0.77 -1.47
N GLY A 209 4.99 0.46 -1.58
CA GLY A 209 4.38 -0.71 -0.96
C GLY A 209 5.00 -2.03 -1.38
N THR A 210 5.21 -2.23 -2.69
CA THR A 210 5.82 -3.47 -3.20
C THR A 210 7.26 -3.62 -2.71
N LYS A 211 8.05 -2.54 -2.74
CA LYS A 211 9.42 -2.51 -2.20
C LYS A 211 9.46 -2.81 -0.70
N LEU A 212 8.54 -2.23 0.07
CA LEU A 212 8.44 -2.50 1.51
C LEU A 212 8.28 -4.00 1.78
N TYR A 213 7.46 -4.72 1.01
CA TYR A 213 7.28 -6.16 1.20
C TYR A 213 8.53 -6.97 0.83
N TYR A 214 9.19 -6.62 -0.27
CA TYR A 214 10.40 -7.35 -0.70
C TYR A 214 11.61 -7.09 0.21
N GLU A 215 11.73 -5.88 0.76
CA GLU A 215 12.90 -5.49 1.56
C GLU A 215 12.73 -5.77 3.06
N ILE A 216 11.50 -5.76 3.57
CA ILE A 216 11.22 -5.85 5.01
C ILE A 216 10.30 -7.04 5.28
N PRO A 217 10.77 -8.04 6.04
CA PRO A 217 9.91 -9.18 6.36
C PRO A 217 8.72 -8.73 7.22
N PRO A 218 7.53 -9.34 7.10
CA PRO A 218 6.31 -8.86 7.75
C PRO A 218 6.37 -8.64 9.26
N HIS A 219 7.20 -9.44 9.97
CA HIS A 219 7.39 -9.27 11.42
C HIS A 219 8.18 -8.01 11.78
N ALA A 220 9.07 -7.55 10.89
CA ALA A 220 9.91 -6.37 11.06
C ALA A 220 9.25 -5.07 10.57
N LEU A 221 8.08 -5.14 9.92
CA LEU A 221 7.32 -3.94 9.57
C LEU A 221 6.76 -3.28 10.84
N THR A 222 7.34 -2.15 11.22
CA THR A 222 6.89 -1.27 12.31
C THR A 222 6.41 0.08 11.78
N VAL A 223 5.80 0.88 12.66
CA VAL A 223 5.33 2.24 12.35
C VAL A 223 6.50 3.14 11.96
N GLU A 224 7.60 3.04 12.69
CA GLU A 224 8.81 3.81 12.47
C GLU A 224 9.42 3.48 11.11
N VAL A 225 9.51 2.20 10.77
CA VAL A 225 10.03 1.75 9.47
C VAL A 225 9.17 2.26 8.31
N LEU A 226 7.84 2.17 8.44
CA LEU A 226 6.92 2.69 7.42
C LEU A 226 7.10 4.20 7.23
N LEU A 227 7.12 4.96 8.34
CA LEU A 227 7.26 6.41 8.32
C LEU A 227 8.63 6.84 7.78
N GLN A 228 9.70 6.16 8.13
CA GLN A 228 11.04 6.39 7.56
C GLN A 228 11.04 6.23 6.04
N LYS A 229 10.44 5.15 5.52
CA LYS A 229 10.38 4.87 4.09
C LYS A 229 9.52 5.90 3.34
N ILE A 230 8.41 6.37 3.94
CA ILE A 230 7.57 7.45 3.40
C ILE A 230 8.31 8.79 3.37
N VAL A 231 9.03 9.13 4.45
CA VAL A 231 9.79 10.38 4.54
C VAL A 231 10.95 10.40 3.54
N ALA A 232 11.55 9.25 3.26
CA ALA A 232 12.64 9.11 2.29
C ALA A 232 12.21 9.31 0.83
N VAL A 233 10.91 9.27 0.51
CA VAL A 233 10.46 9.53 -0.87
C VAL A 233 10.70 11.00 -1.22
N PRO A 234 11.47 11.30 -2.28
CA PRO A 234 11.82 12.68 -2.63
C PRO A 234 10.61 13.47 -3.14
N LEU A 235 10.73 14.80 -3.09
CA LEU A 235 9.84 15.67 -3.84
C LEU A 235 10.31 15.77 -5.32
N PRO A 236 9.39 15.89 -6.28
CA PRO A 236 7.94 15.87 -6.11
C PRO A 236 7.40 14.44 -5.99
N TRP A 237 6.45 14.22 -5.09
CA TRP A 237 5.66 12.99 -5.04
C TRP A 237 4.33 13.26 -5.76
N GLY A 238 4.30 13.05 -7.07
CA GLY A 238 3.19 13.42 -7.97
C GLY A 238 3.50 14.61 -8.87
N ALA A 239 2.61 14.91 -9.82
CA ALA A 239 2.77 16.03 -10.76
C ALA A 239 1.42 16.66 -11.13
N ASN A 240 1.43 17.72 -11.96
CA ASN A 240 0.23 18.33 -12.55
C ASN A 240 -0.85 18.72 -11.53
N GLY A 241 -0.43 19.25 -10.37
CA GLY A 241 -1.34 19.67 -9.29
C GLY A 241 -1.79 18.53 -8.35
N ARG A 242 -1.59 17.26 -8.71
CA ARG A 242 -1.84 16.11 -7.83
C ARG A 242 -0.55 15.73 -7.11
N ARG A 243 -0.32 16.34 -5.95
CA ARG A 243 0.83 16.06 -5.10
C ARG A 243 0.40 15.29 -3.87
N ALA A 244 1.20 14.32 -3.48
CA ALA A 244 1.02 13.49 -2.29
C ALA A 244 1.89 13.92 -1.10
N LYS A 245 2.93 14.71 -1.36
CA LYS A 245 3.86 15.22 -0.34
C LYS A 245 4.16 16.68 -0.61
N ARG A 246 4.19 17.50 0.46
CA ARG A 246 4.60 18.91 0.38
C ARG A 246 5.30 19.37 1.66
N VAL A 247 6.12 20.41 1.55
CA VAL A 247 6.73 21.07 2.71
C VAL A 247 5.64 21.73 3.55
N HIS A 248 5.70 21.53 4.87
CA HIS A 248 4.74 22.07 5.82
C HIS A 248 4.73 23.60 5.79
N ALA A 249 3.55 24.21 5.83
CA ALA A 249 3.39 25.66 5.64
C ALA A 249 4.21 26.51 6.64
N CYS A 250 4.33 26.09 7.90
CA CYS A 250 5.07 26.85 8.92
C CYS A 250 6.57 26.98 8.62
N LEU A 251 7.17 26.09 7.81
CA LEU A 251 8.56 26.22 7.39
C LEU A 251 8.75 27.30 6.34
N LYS A 252 7.77 27.48 5.45
CA LYS A 252 7.82 28.51 4.40
C LYS A 252 7.66 29.93 4.95
N LEU A 253 7.06 30.07 6.13
CA LEU A 253 6.83 31.36 6.78
C LEU A 253 8.05 31.88 7.55
N GLY A 254 8.99 30.98 7.92
CA GLY A 254 10.24 31.34 8.61
C GLY A 254 11.41 31.69 7.68
N GLU A 255 11.22 31.61 6.36
CA GLU A 255 12.23 31.94 5.33
C GLU A 255 12.09 33.38 4.79
N LYS A 256 11.38 34.26 5.52
CA LYS A 256 11.30 35.71 5.22
C LYS A 256 12.08 36.52 6.22
#